data_AF-X0TGF0-F1
#
_entry.id   AF-X0TGF0-F1
#
_cell.length_a   1.000
_cell.length_b   1.000
_cell.length_c   1.000
_cell.angle_alpha   90.00
_cell.angle_beta   90.00
_cell.angle_gamma   90.00
#
_symmetry.space_group_name_H-M   'P 1'
#
loop_
_entity.id
_entity.type
_entity.pdbx_description
1 polymer ?
#
loop_
_entity_poly.entity_id
_entity_poly.type
_entity_poly.pdbx_seq_one_letter_code
_entity_poly.pdbx_strand_id
1 'polypeptide(L)' 'IPFGIEGERDGHWILLDYGDIVVHIFYQPVREFYDLEGLWFEAPRVEIDKDAVKGEN' A
#
# COMPACT_ATOMS: atom_id res chain seq x y z
N ILE A 1 4.70 -14.00 3.40
CA ILE A 1 3.89 -13.62 4.59
C ILE A 1 4.51 -12.33 5.11
N PRO A 2 3.74 -11.27 5.39
CA PRO A 2 4.29 -10.01 5.92
C PRO A 2 4.99 -10.23 7.27
N PHE A 3 6.00 -9.41 7.54
CA PHE A 3 6.70 -9.37 8.84
C PHE A 3 5.84 -8.73 9.93
N GLY A 4 5.00 -7.77 9.57
CA GLY A 4 4.08 -7.09 10.46
C GLY A 4 2.76 -6.77 9.77
N ILE A 5 1.67 -6.83 10.54
CA ILE A 5 0.32 -6.42 10.12
C ILE A 5 -0.27 -5.55 11.22
N GLU A 6 -0.67 -4.33 10.87
CA GLU A 6 -1.30 -3.38 11.79
C GLU A 6 -2.64 -2.89 11.24
N GLY A 7 -3.59 -2.57 12.13
CA GLY A 7 -4.88 -1.96 11.77
C GLY A 7 -5.92 -2.88 11.11
N GLU A 8 -5.58 -4.15 10.86
CA GLU A 8 -6.48 -5.14 10.23
C GLU A 8 -7.82 -5.29 10.98
N ARG A 9 -7.79 -5.26 12.32
CA ARG A 9 -8.99 -5.45 13.14
C ARG A 9 -10.02 -4.34 12.98
N ASP A 10 -9.57 -3.10 12.77
CA ASP A 10 -10.43 -1.93 12.61
C ASP A 10 -10.81 -1.70 11.13
N GLY A 11 -9.97 -2.16 10.19
CA GLY A 11 -10.27 -2.23 8.75
C GLY A 11 -10.29 -0.89 8.01
N HIS A 12 -10.08 0.23 8.72
CA HIS A 12 -10.06 1.57 8.13
C HIS A 12 -8.71 1.93 7.50
N TRP A 13 -7.62 1.40 8.05
CA TRP A 13 -6.27 1.49 7.51
C TRP A 13 -5.52 0.21 7.92
N ILE A 14 -4.90 -0.45 6.95
CA ILE A 14 -4.08 -1.64 7.17
C ILE A 14 -2.68 -1.36 6.66
N LEU A 15 -1.68 -1.64 7.49
CA LEU A 15 -0.28 -1.61 7.10
C LEU A 15 0.25 -3.04 7.03
N LEU A 16 0.91 -3.37 5.92
CA LEU A 16 1.62 -4.63 5.74
C LEU A 16 3.10 -4.33 5.52
N ASP A 17 3.95 -4.84 6.40
CA ASP A 17 5.40 -4.68 6.32
C ASP A 17 6.06 -5.93 5.71
N TYR A 18 6.87 -5.76 4.67
CA TYR A 18 7.68 -6.81 4.03
C TYR A 18 9.18 -6.53 4.12
N GLY A 19 9.62 -5.56 4.93
CA GLY A 19 11.01 -5.13 5.07
C GLY A 19 11.43 -4.14 3.98
N ASP A 20 11.48 -4.59 2.73
CA ASP A 20 11.88 -3.73 1.60
C ASP A 20 10.73 -2.87 1.05
N ILE A 21 9.49 -3.33 1.26
CA ILE A 21 8.27 -2.68 0.78
C ILE A 21 7.25 -2.64 1.93
N VAL A 22 6.58 -1.49 2.09
CA VAL A 22 5.44 -1.33 3.00
C VAL A 22 4.20 -1.02 2.17
N VAL A 23 3.13 -1.80 2.37
CA VAL A 23 1.86 -1.63 1.68
C VAL A 23 0.85 -1.00 2.63
N HIS A 24 0.23 0.11 2.19
CA HIS A 24 -0.85 0.77 2.92
C HIS A 24 -2.17 0.53 2.19
N ILE A 25 -3.13 -0.09 2.86
CA ILE A 25 -4.49 -0.31 2.36
C ILE A 25 -5.42 0.62 3.15
N PHE A 26 -6.18 1.45 2.47
CA PHE A 26 -7.02 2.47 3.10
C PHE A 26 -8.49 2.33 2.70
N TYR A 27 -9.37 2.62 3.65
CA TYR A 27 -10.72 3.08 3.34
C TYR A 27 -10.64 4.51 2.78
N GLN A 28 -11.40 4.80 1.72
CA GLN A 28 -11.21 6.01 0.89
C GLN A 28 -11.17 7.34 1.69
N PRO A 29 -12.12 7.66 2.59
CA PRO A 29 -12.05 8.87 3.40
C PRO A 29 -10.79 8.97 4.29
N VAL A 30 -10.27 7.83 4.74
CA VAL A 30 -9.07 7.78 5.59
C VAL A 30 -7.82 8.04 4.75
N ARG A 31 -7.77 7.55 3.50
CA ARG A 31 -6.69 7.87 2.55
C ARG A 31 -6.56 9.37 2.33
N GLU A 32 -7.70 10.03 2.10
CA GLU A 32 -7.77 11.48 1.86
C GLU A 32 -7.31 12.29 3.07
N PHE A 33 -7.60 11.82 4.29
CA PHE A 33 -7.14 12.46 5.52
C PHE A 33 -5.62 12.36 5.71
N TYR A 34 -5.04 11.19 5.42
CA TYR A 34 -3.59 10.97 5.59
C TYR A 34 -2.73 11.51 4.44
N ASP A 35 -3.29 11.62 3.23
CA ASP A 35 -2.65 12.17 2.03
C ASP A 35 -1.18 11.75 1.87
N LEU A 36 -0.95 10.43 1.84
CA LEU A 36 0.41 9.91 1.66
C LEU A 36 0.98 10.32 0.30
N GLU A 37 0.13 10.48 -0.72
CA GLU A 37 0.54 10.99 -2.02
C GLU A 37 1.14 12.40 -1.95
N GLY A 38 0.54 13.28 -1.15
CA GLY A 38 1.08 14.61 -0.87
C GLY A 38 2.36 14.54 -0.04
N LEU A 39 2.41 13.68 0.98
CA LEU A 39 3.62 13.50 1.81
C LEU A 39 4.83 13.04 1.00
N TRP A 40 4.61 12.12 0.04
CA TRP A 40 5.66 11.50 -0.76
C TRP A 40 5.73 12.07 -2.19
N PHE A 41 5.30 13.32 -2.41
CA PHE A 41 5.16 13.87 -3.76
C PHE A 41 6.48 13.93 -4.55
N GLU A 42 7.62 14.07 -3.87
CA GLU A 42 8.95 14.09 -4.50
C GLU A 42 9.52 12.70 -4.79
N ALA A 43 8.89 11.63 -4.26
CA ALA A 43 9.35 10.27 -4.48
C ALA A 43 9.09 9.82 -5.93
N PRO A 44 10.08 9.20 -6.60
CA PRO A 44 9.87 8.65 -7.93
C PRO A 44 8.72 7.63 -7.95
N ARG A 45 7.83 7.76 -8.93
CA ARG A 45 6.78 6.75 -9.17
C ARG A 45 7.39 5.58 -9.94
N VAL A 46 7.24 4.39 -9.39
CA VAL A 46 7.61 3.14 -10.07
C VAL A 46 6.39 2.69 -10.88
N GLU A 47 6.54 2.65 -12.21
CA GLU A 47 5.52 2.07 -13.07
C GLU A 47 5.47 0.56 -12.86
N ILE A 48 4.28 0.06 -12.52
CA ILE A 48 4.05 -1.37 -12.32
C ILE A 48 3.42 -1.93 -13.59
N ASP A 49 4.08 -2.91 -14.20
CA ASP A 49 3.51 -3.67 -15.30
C ASP A 49 2.30 -4.46 -14.80
N LYS A 50 1.12 -4.08 -15.29
CA LYS A 50 -0.16 -4.69 -14.91
C LYS A 50 -0.37 -6.06 -15.56
N ASP A 51 0.38 -6.37 -16.61
CA ASP A 51 0.33 -7.65 -17.30
C ASP A 51 1.40 -8.63 -16.79
N ALA A 52 2.40 -8.17 -16.03
CA ALA A 52 3.42 -9.02 -15.41
C ALA A 52 2.84 -10.03 -14.39
N VAL A 53 1.63 -9.82 -13.90
CA VAL A 53 0.93 -10.72 -12.96
C VAL A 53 -0.01 -11.71 -13.67
N LYS A 54 -0.11 -11.68 -15.01
CA LYS A 54 -0.75 -12.77 -15.76
C LYS A 54 0.17 -13.99 -15.78
N GLY A 55 0.28 -14.64 -14.63
CA GLY A 55 0.76 -16.00 -14.52
C GLY A 55 -0.11 -16.90 -15.38
N GLU A 56 0.58 -17.62 -16.26
CA GLU A 56 0.19 -18.80 -17.01
C GLU A 56 -0.94 -19.60 -16.32
N ASN A 57 -2.06 -19.76 -17.03
CA ASN A 57 -2.97 -20.89 -16.83
C ASN A 57 -2.52 -22.05 -17.71
#